data_AF-A0A2D9C4E5-F1
#
_entry.id   AF-A0A2D9C4E5-F1
#
_cell.length_a   1.000
_cell.length_b   1.000
_cell.length_c   1.000
_cell.angle_alpha   90.00
_cell.angle_beta   90.00
_cell.angle_gamma   90.00
#
_symmetry.space_group_name_H-M   'P 1'
#
loop_
_entity.id
_entity.type
_entity.pdbx_description
1 polymer ?
#
loop_
_entity_poly.entity_id
_entity_poly.type
_entity_poly.pdbx_seq_one_letter_code
_entity_poly.pdbx_strand_id
1 'polypeptide(L)'
;MSVNRNKESKQAIIQREYRERKLNKLIDEEMSKNKKLTREQAIKIVKDNIRKKNSENRQILRMKKRGSKIVKKEKEPEERKEEYITENLNPLSTAEIKKIKGDLQVIKKFKTDDDKKLFNRLSYAEQKLINRMSKFNKSSIRSLVQYLQKVKQVYKKDNQVFNGSNIGLLKDKRKVLNILSNYKNPKDHIYAIINVLKAFFNNDELIKYYETIMKKFMEKNVKDIRQNKKSEKQNQNWINYDKLVKIFKQNKNKLNDNDKLLMSFIIFFPRRLQDYYKMKLHKTGKKDMNFNYLNLNKFNMPSSFQFFRSKSQNYEDTTKRIPSSLKNIIMNYVREKEVKNNQLLFPKSNGKIHNADSFSKHITKLFKDITGKNINMNLYRHIVATNLSDKNYSMNQREKIASEMGHSILKSYEYSKK
;
A
#
# COMPACT_ATOMS: atom_id res chain seq x y z
N MET A 1 -45.43 -31.00 -9.21
CA MET A 1 -45.59 -29.56 -8.89
C MET A 1 -45.19 -28.74 -10.10
N SER A 2 -46.15 -28.51 -11.00
CA SER A 2 -45.97 -27.70 -12.20
C SER A 2 -46.71 -26.37 -12.04
N VAL A 3 -46.08 -25.34 -12.58
CA VAL A 3 -46.63 -24.03 -12.95
C VAL A 3 -46.88 -23.04 -11.80
N ASN A 4 -45.94 -22.08 -11.70
CA ASN A 4 -46.34 -20.68 -11.56
C ASN A 4 -45.35 -19.81 -12.37
N ARG A 5 -45.48 -19.84 -13.70
CA ARG A 5 -44.71 -18.98 -14.59
C ARG A 5 -45.33 -17.58 -14.56
N ASN A 6 -44.63 -16.67 -13.86
CA ASN A 6 -44.62 -15.22 -13.99
C ASN A 6 -45.76 -14.60 -14.83
N LYS A 7 -46.82 -14.16 -14.15
CA LYS A 7 -47.60 -13.02 -14.65
C LYS A 7 -46.74 -11.77 -14.49
N GLU A 8 -45.96 -11.41 -15.52
CA GLU A 8 -45.43 -10.05 -15.61
C GLU A 8 -46.63 -9.09 -15.54
N SER A 9 -46.56 -8.09 -14.67
CA SER A 9 -47.63 -7.11 -14.56
C SER A 9 -47.74 -6.35 -15.88
N LYS A 10 -48.96 -5.98 -16.30
CA LYS A 10 -49.19 -5.12 -17.48
C LYS A 10 -48.28 -3.87 -17.46
N GLN A 11 -47.99 -3.34 -16.28
CA GLN A 11 -47.07 -2.22 -16.09
C GLN A 11 -45.61 -2.53 -16.46
N ALA A 12 -45.10 -3.73 -16.15
CA ALA A 12 -43.74 -4.12 -16.51
C ALA A 12 -43.56 -4.22 -18.04
N ILE A 13 -44.57 -4.75 -18.73
CA ILE A 13 -44.60 -4.86 -20.19
C ILE A 13 -44.57 -3.46 -20.83
N ILE A 14 -45.46 -2.56 -20.40
CA ILE A 14 -45.52 -1.17 -20.89
C ILE A 14 -44.18 -0.45 -20.67
N GLN A 15 -43.56 -0.63 -19.49
CA GLN A 15 -42.26 -0.02 -19.19
C GLN A 15 -41.13 -0.57 -20.07
N ARG A 16 -41.17 -1.87 -20.41
CA ARG A 16 -40.19 -2.51 -21.29
C ARG A 16 -40.32 -1.97 -22.71
N GLU A 17 -41.52 -1.95 -23.26
CA GLU A 17 -41.79 -1.42 -24.61
C GLU A 17 -41.36 0.04 -24.73
N TYR A 18 -41.65 0.86 -23.72
CA TYR A 18 -41.21 2.25 -23.69
C TYR A 18 -39.68 2.39 -23.72
N ARG A 19 -38.96 1.55 -22.97
CA ARG A 19 -37.48 1.54 -22.97
C ARG A 19 -36.92 1.09 -24.33
N GLU A 20 -37.53 0.10 -24.96
CA GLU A 20 -37.12 -0.40 -26.28
C GLU A 20 -37.35 0.67 -27.36
N ARG A 21 -38.50 1.34 -27.39
CA ARG A 21 -38.76 2.46 -28.31
C ARG A 21 -37.75 3.60 -28.14
N LYS A 22 -37.45 3.97 -26.89
CA LYS A 22 -36.47 5.01 -26.59
C LYS A 22 -35.05 4.61 -27.02
N LEU A 23 -34.68 3.34 -26.85
CA LEU A 23 -33.38 2.83 -27.30
C LEU A 23 -33.27 2.85 -28.82
N ASN A 24 -34.31 2.40 -29.54
CA ASN A 24 -34.35 2.41 -31.00
C ASN A 24 -34.24 3.84 -31.55
N LYS A 25 -34.96 4.81 -30.97
CA LYS A 25 -34.83 6.22 -31.35
C LYS A 25 -33.39 6.74 -31.26
N LEU A 26 -32.69 6.42 -30.16
CA LEU A 26 -31.28 6.82 -29.99
C LEU A 26 -30.34 6.12 -30.99
N ILE A 27 -30.64 4.87 -31.36
CA ILE A 27 -29.88 4.13 -32.39
C ILE A 27 -30.05 4.80 -33.74
N ASP A 28 -31.29 5.14 -34.11
CA ASP A 28 -31.59 5.77 -35.39
C ASP A 28 -30.99 7.19 -35.47
N GLU A 29 -31.02 7.96 -34.38
CA GLU A 29 -30.31 9.24 -34.24
C GLU A 29 -28.79 9.07 -34.44
N GLU A 30 -28.18 8.05 -33.87
CA GLU A 30 -26.73 7.83 -34.01
C GLU A 30 -26.33 7.38 -35.42
N MET A 31 -27.16 6.56 -36.07
CA MET A 31 -26.96 6.19 -37.49
C MET A 31 -27.15 7.39 -38.42
N SER A 32 -28.06 8.32 -38.10
CA SER A 32 -28.28 9.54 -38.90
C SER A 32 -27.04 10.45 -38.92
N LYS A 33 -26.28 10.49 -37.81
CA LYS A 33 -25.03 11.27 -37.68
C LYS A 33 -23.87 10.65 -38.44
N ASN A 34 -23.89 9.33 -38.66
CA ASN A 34 -22.83 8.63 -39.37
C ASN A 34 -23.41 7.54 -40.28
N LYS A 35 -23.64 7.90 -41.54
CA LYS A 35 -24.22 7.01 -42.57
C LYS A 35 -23.41 5.72 -42.82
N LYS A 36 -22.15 5.63 -42.39
CA LYS A 36 -21.28 4.45 -42.56
C LYS A 36 -21.42 3.43 -41.41
N LEU A 37 -22.20 3.74 -40.38
CA LEU A 37 -22.27 2.96 -39.17
C LEU A 37 -23.30 1.83 -39.31
N THR A 38 -22.92 0.59 -38.99
CA THR A 38 -23.90 -0.51 -38.98
C THR A 38 -24.82 -0.40 -37.75
N ARG A 39 -26.05 -0.95 -37.82
CA ARG A 39 -26.99 -0.92 -36.70
C ARG A 39 -26.40 -1.55 -35.42
N GLU A 40 -25.60 -2.61 -35.55
CA GLU A 40 -24.90 -3.24 -34.42
C GLU A 40 -23.87 -2.31 -33.76
N GLN A 41 -23.11 -1.58 -34.57
CA GLN A 41 -22.16 -0.58 -34.07
C GLN A 41 -22.90 0.55 -33.35
N ALA A 42 -24.04 1.00 -33.89
CA ALA A 42 -24.86 2.04 -33.28
C ALA A 42 -25.45 1.58 -31.94
N ILE A 43 -25.96 0.34 -31.87
CA ILE A 43 -26.42 -0.30 -30.63
C ILE A 43 -25.30 -0.28 -29.58
N LYS A 44 -24.07 -0.63 -29.96
CA LYS A 44 -22.92 -0.66 -29.04
C LYS A 44 -22.60 0.74 -28.51
N ILE A 45 -22.50 1.74 -29.38
CA ILE A 45 -22.22 3.14 -29.01
C ILE A 45 -23.30 3.68 -28.07
N VAL A 46 -24.58 3.50 -28.43
CA VAL A 46 -25.71 3.98 -27.62
C VAL A 46 -25.74 3.31 -26.25
N LYS A 47 -25.53 1.99 -26.18
CA LYS A 47 -25.48 1.25 -24.90
C LYS A 47 -24.32 1.74 -24.01
N ASP A 48 -23.15 2.01 -24.58
CA ASP A 48 -22.01 2.51 -23.83
C ASP A 48 -22.23 3.95 -23.34
N ASN A 49 -22.86 4.80 -24.14
CA ASN A 49 -23.28 6.15 -23.73
C ASN A 49 -24.30 6.12 -22.58
N ILE A 50 -25.30 5.22 -22.65
CA ILE A 50 -26.28 5.01 -21.57
C ILE A 50 -25.58 4.53 -20.28
N ARG A 51 -24.64 3.58 -20.39
CA ARG A 51 -23.85 3.08 -19.24
C ARG A 51 -23.04 4.20 -18.60
N LYS A 52 -22.37 5.03 -19.40
CA LYS A 52 -21.58 6.18 -18.92
C LYS A 52 -22.46 7.19 -18.18
N LYS A 53 -23.58 7.60 -18.77
CA LYS A 53 -24.55 8.52 -18.15
C LYS A 53 -25.14 7.97 -16.84
N ASN A 54 -25.45 6.67 -16.80
CA ASN A 54 -25.93 6.02 -15.58
C ASN A 54 -24.86 5.95 -14.48
N SER A 55 -23.59 5.74 -14.85
CA SER A 55 -22.47 5.77 -13.91
C SER A 55 -22.29 7.17 -13.30
N GLU A 56 -22.32 8.21 -14.14
CA GLU A 56 -22.25 9.61 -13.72
C GLU A 56 -23.41 9.98 -12.78
N ASN A 57 -24.64 9.61 -13.14
CA ASN A 57 -25.82 9.83 -12.29
C ASN A 57 -25.71 9.12 -10.93
N ARG A 58 -25.20 7.88 -10.89
CA ARG A 58 -24.95 7.16 -9.63
C ARG A 58 -23.86 7.84 -8.80
N GLN A 59 -22.82 8.37 -9.43
CA GLN A 59 -21.78 9.12 -8.74
C GLN A 59 -22.33 10.42 -8.14
N ILE A 60 -23.13 11.17 -8.91
CA ILE A 60 -23.83 12.38 -8.45
C ILE A 60 -24.74 12.05 -7.26
N LEU A 61 -25.54 10.98 -7.34
CA LEU A 61 -26.42 10.55 -6.24
C LEU A 61 -25.62 10.20 -4.97
N ARG A 62 -24.46 9.52 -5.13
CA ARG A 62 -23.54 9.22 -4.01
C ARG A 62 -22.94 10.49 -3.39
N MET A 63 -22.59 11.48 -4.20
CA MET A 63 -22.07 12.77 -3.70
C MET A 63 -23.15 13.57 -2.97
N LYS A 64 -24.38 13.62 -3.51
CA LYS A 64 -25.54 14.23 -2.84
C LYS A 64 -25.84 13.58 -1.49
N LYS A 65 -25.86 12.24 -1.41
CA LYS A 65 -26.04 11.50 -0.15
C LYS A 65 -24.93 11.74 0.89
N ARG A 66 -23.76 12.21 0.47
CA ARG A 66 -22.60 12.48 1.34
C ARG A 66 -22.48 13.96 1.74
N GLY A 67 -23.46 14.80 1.43
CA GLY A 67 -23.41 16.24 1.74
C GLY A 67 -22.31 17.00 1.00
N SER A 68 -21.73 16.42 -0.06
CA SER A 68 -20.64 17.05 -0.81
C SER A 68 -21.22 18.03 -1.84
N LYS A 69 -20.97 19.33 -1.69
CA LYS A 69 -21.37 20.34 -2.69
C LYS A 69 -20.66 20.06 -4.03
N ILE A 70 -21.43 20.04 -5.12
CA ILE A 70 -20.87 19.95 -6.48
C ILE A 70 -20.34 21.34 -6.83
N VAL A 71 -19.03 21.53 -6.72
CA VAL A 71 -18.36 22.72 -7.24
C VAL A 71 -18.39 22.62 -8.77
N LYS A 72 -19.23 23.42 -9.43
CA LYS A 72 -19.12 23.63 -10.88
C LYS A 72 -17.80 24.37 -11.09
N LYS A 73 -16.93 23.83 -11.94
CA LYS A 73 -15.70 24.51 -12.35
C LYS A 73 -16.09 25.86 -12.98
N GLU A 74 -15.75 26.95 -12.31
CA GLU A 74 -15.75 28.28 -12.91
C GLU A 74 -14.75 28.31 -14.07
N LYS A 75 -15.09 29.07 -15.13
CA LYS A 75 -14.19 29.34 -16.24
C LYS A 75 -13.01 30.16 -15.71
N GLU A 76 -11.80 29.73 -16.02
CA GLU A 76 -10.57 30.45 -15.66
C GLU A 76 -10.54 31.83 -16.34
N PRO A 77 -9.97 32.87 -15.69
CA PRO A 77 -9.83 34.19 -16.29
C PRO A 77 -8.80 34.18 -17.42
N GLU A 78 -9.01 35.01 -18.43
CA GLU A 78 -8.07 35.24 -19.53
C GLU A 78 -6.72 35.75 -18.99
N GLU A 79 -5.70 34.88 -19.04
CA GLU A 79 -4.32 35.24 -18.74
C GLU A 79 -3.62 35.88 -19.94
N ARG A 80 -2.74 36.83 -19.60
CA ARG A 80 -1.89 37.64 -20.47
C ARG A 80 -1.19 36.80 -21.54
N LYS A 81 -1.29 37.27 -22.79
CA LYS A 81 -0.51 36.79 -23.92
C LYS A 81 0.93 37.29 -23.78
N GLU A 82 1.80 36.46 -23.21
CA GLU A 82 3.23 36.52 -23.54
C GLU A 82 3.47 35.56 -24.71
N GLU A 83 4.14 36.04 -25.75
CA GLU A 83 4.52 35.24 -26.91
C GLU A 83 5.60 34.24 -26.49
N TYR A 84 5.22 32.96 -26.41
CA TYR A 84 6.14 31.86 -26.15
C TYR A 84 6.39 31.06 -27.42
N ILE A 85 7.66 30.79 -27.69
CA ILE A 85 8.10 29.84 -28.70
C ILE A 85 7.70 28.43 -28.22
N THR A 86 6.55 27.94 -28.65
CA THR A 86 6.20 26.52 -28.56
C THR A 86 6.82 25.80 -29.75
N GLU A 87 8.01 25.23 -29.59
CA GLU A 87 8.42 24.17 -30.51
C GLU A 87 7.46 22.99 -30.33
N ASN A 88 6.66 22.72 -31.37
CA ASN A 88 5.84 21.53 -31.45
C ASN A 88 6.76 20.31 -31.46
N LEU A 89 6.98 19.71 -30.29
CA LEU A 89 7.64 18.41 -30.19
C LEU A 89 6.73 17.35 -30.80
N ASN A 90 6.97 17.05 -32.08
CA ASN A 90 6.25 16.02 -32.80
C ASN A 90 6.34 14.67 -32.07
N PRO A 91 5.23 13.90 -31.99
CA PRO A 91 5.29 12.53 -31.50
C PRO A 91 6.29 11.72 -32.33
N LEU A 92 7.02 10.80 -31.69
CA LEU A 92 7.96 9.90 -32.38
C LEU A 92 7.27 9.28 -33.59
N SER A 93 7.94 9.33 -34.73
CA SER A 93 7.44 8.78 -35.99
C SER A 93 7.22 7.26 -35.85
N THR A 94 6.29 6.72 -36.65
CA THR A 94 6.08 5.27 -36.78
C THR A 94 7.36 4.52 -37.16
N ALA A 95 8.30 5.18 -37.85
CA ALA A 95 9.62 4.64 -38.22
C ALA A 95 10.56 4.55 -37.02
N GLU A 96 10.61 5.58 -36.17
CA GLU A 96 11.31 5.52 -34.88
C GLU A 96 10.68 4.41 -34.03
N ILE A 97 9.34 4.40 -33.86
CA ILE A 97 8.61 3.34 -33.14
C ILE A 97 8.89 1.94 -33.72
N LYS A 98 9.19 1.79 -35.03
CA LYS A 98 9.57 0.51 -35.66
C LYS A 98 11.03 0.13 -35.43
N LYS A 99 11.99 1.06 -35.44
CA LYS A 99 13.39 0.79 -35.03
C LYS A 99 13.48 0.30 -33.57
N ILE A 100 12.47 0.64 -32.78
CA ILE A 100 12.29 0.25 -31.38
C ILE A 100 11.70 -1.17 -31.26
N LYS A 101 11.09 -1.71 -32.32
CA LYS A 101 10.39 -3.00 -32.40
C LYS A 101 11.30 -4.11 -32.96
N GLY A 102 12.38 -4.46 -32.25
CA GLY A 102 12.77 -5.87 -32.29
C GLY A 102 11.59 -6.72 -31.82
N ASP A 103 11.30 -7.84 -32.49
CA ASP A 103 10.22 -8.75 -32.11
C ASP A 103 10.52 -9.38 -30.74
N LEU A 104 10.16 -8.65 -29.69
CA LEU A 104 10.18 -9.18 -28.34
C LEU A 104 8.89 -9.96 -28.15
N GLN A 105 8.98 -11.26 -28.34
CA GLN A 105 8.00 -12.19 -27.80
C GLN A 105 7.84 -11.93 -26.29
N VAL A 106 6.62 -12.11 -25.78
CA VAL A 106 6.32 -11.95 -24.35
C VAL A 106 6.89 -13.15 -23.60
N ILE A 107 8.19 -13.11 -23.33
CA ILE A 107 8.92 -14.21 -22.69
C ILE A 107 9.12 -13.83 -21.22
N LYS A 108 8.18 -14.16 -20.34
CA LYS A 108 8.46 -14.08 -18.91
C LYS A 108 7.83 -15.22 -18.13
N LYS A 109 8.66 -15.87 -17.32
CA LYS A 109 8.23 -16.85 -16.33
C LYS A 109 7.57 -16.11 -15.16
N PHE A 110 6.29 -16.39 -14.92
CA PHE A 110 5.54 -15.84 -13.77
C PHE A 110 5.84 -16.68 -12.53
N LYS A 111 6.04 -16.03 -11.38
CA LYS A 111 6.25 -16.74 -10.10
C LYS A 111 4.93 -17.24 -9.49
N THR A 112 3.82 -16.57 -9.82
CA THR A 112 2.50 -16.85 -9.26
C THR A 112 1.41 -16.63 -10.32
N ASP A 113 0.28 -17.30 -10.19
CA ASP A 113 -0.90 -17.09 -11.06
C ASP A 113 -1.46 -15.68 -10.96
N ASP A 114 -1.36 -15.06 -9.79
CA ASP A 114 -1.78 -13.68 -9.56
C ASP A 114 -0.96 -12.69 -10.41
N ASP A 115 0.36 -12.92 -10.54
CA ASP A 115 1.20 -12.09 -11.39
C ASP A 115 0.85 -12.25 -12.87
N LYS A 116 0.52 -13.48 -13.30
CA LYS A 116 0.03 -13.76 -14.67
C LYS A 116 -1.29 -13.04 -14.94
N LYS A 117 -2.27 -13.16 -14.02
CA LYS A 117 -3.56 -12.45 -14.11
C LYS A 117 -3.38 -10.93 -14.13
N LEU A 118 -2.48 -10.39 -13.32
CA LEU A 118 -2.18 -8.95 -13.29
C LEU A 118 -1.59 -8.47 -14.61
N PHE A 119 -0.63 -9.22 -15.16
CA PHE A 119 0.04 -8.90 -16.42
C PHE A 119 -0.91 -8.98 -17.62
N ASN A 120 -1.77 -10.01 -17.69
CA ASN A 120 -2.72 -10.20 -18.79
C ASN A 120 -3.81 -9.12 -18.87
N ARG A 121 -4.01 -8.33 -17.81
CA ARG A 121 -4.92 -7.16 -17.82
C ARG A 121 -4.35 -5.94 -18.53
N LEU A 122 -3.07 -5.95 -18.86
CA LEU A 122 -2.39 -4.85 -19.55
C LEU A 122 -2.62 -4.93 -21.07
N SER A 123 -2.59 -3.78 -21.73
CA SER A 123 -2.57 -3.75 -23.19
C SER A 123 -1.30 -4.42 -23.73
N TYR A 124 -1.32 -4.87 -24.99
CA TYR A 124 -0.16 -5.50 -25.60
C TYR A 124 1.10 -4.61 -25.58
N ALA A 125 0.95 -3.30 -25.80
CA ALA A 125 2.04 -2.33 -25.71
C ALA A 125 2.58 -2.21 -24.27
N GLU A 126 1.70 -2.19 -23.28
CA GLU A 126 2.08 -2.18 -21.86
C GLU A 126 2.80 -3.47 -21.46
N GLN A 127 2.35 -4.63 -21.92
CA GLN A 127 3.01 -5.91 -21.70
C GLN A 127 4.44 -5.91 -22.27
N LYS A 128 4.62 -5.42 -23.50
CA LYS A 128 5.95 -5.25 -24.12
C LYS A 128 6.84 -4.33 -23.30
N LEU A 129 6.30 -3.21 -22.82
CA LEU A 129 7.03 -2.26 -21.98
C LEU A 129 7.49 -2.91 -20.66
N ILE A 130 6.61 -3.64 -19.96
CA ILE A 130 6.97 -4.35 -18.73
C ILE A 130 8.08 -5.36 -18.95
N ASN A 131 8.06 -6.08 -20.08
CA ASN A 131 9.14 -7.01 -20.44
C ASN A 131 10.47 -6.28 -20.62
N ARG A 132 10.49 -5.13 -21.30
CA ARG A 132 11.70 -4.30 -21.44
C ARG A 132 12.19 -3.78 -20.09
N MET A 133 11.29 -3.23 -19.26
CA MET A 133 11.64 -2.77 -17.91
C MET A 133 12.30 -3.89 -17.08
N SER A 134 11.85 -5.12 -17.26
CA SER A 134 12.41 -6.26 -16.52
C SER A 134 13.81 -6.69 -16.92
N LYS A 135 14.29 -6.28 -18.11
CA LYS A 135 15.68 -6.52 -18.51
C LYS A 135 16.66 -5.66 -17.68
N PHE A 136 16.23 -4.45 -17.32
CA PHE A 136 17.07 -3.49 -16.58
C PHE A 136 16.76 -3.44 -15.08
N ASN A 137 15.63 -3.99 -14.64
CA ASN A 137 15.21 -3.99 -13.26
C ASN A 137 14.76 -5.38 -12.79
N LYS A 138 15.45 -5.93 -11.78
CA LYS A 138 15.16 -7.22 -11.13
C LYS A 138 13.87 -7.23 -10.29
N SER A 139 13.07 -6.15 -10.33
CA SER A 139 11.81 -6.01 -9.63
C SER A 139 10.78 -7.07 -10.04
N SER A 140 9.86 -7.37 -9.11
CA SER A 140 8.71 -8.24 -9.37
C SER A 140 7.79 -7.66 -10.45
N ILE A 141 7.02 -8.51 -11.14
CA ILE A 141 6.04 -8.08 -12.15
C ILE A 141 5.06 -7.09 -11.53
N ARG A 142 4.55 -7.39 -10.33
CA ARG A 142 3.67 -6.49 -9.58
C ARG A 142 4.27 -5.10 -9.39
N SER A 143 5.55 -5.00 -9.04
CA SER A 143 6.25 -3.72 -8.90
C SER A 143 6.35 -2.96 -10.22
N LEU A 144 6.69 -3.65 -11.32
CA LEU A 144 6.76 -3.03 -12.65
C LEU A 144 5.39 -2.52 -13.11
N VAL A 145 4.32 -3.28 -12.87
CA VAL A 145 2.95 -2.86 -13.15
C VAL A 145 2.57 -1.62 -12.32
N GLN A 146 2.98 -1.57 -11.06
CA GLN A 146 2.77 -0.38 -10.23
C GLN A 146 3.53 0.85 -10.75
N TYR A 147 4.74 0.70 -11.28
CA TYR A 147 5.47 1.81 -11.92
C TYR A 147 4.70 2.31 -13.15
N LEU A 148 4.26 1.41 -14.01
CA LEU A 148 3.43 1.76 -15.16
C LEU A 148 2.16 2.52 -14.72
N GLN A 149 1.44 2.02 -13.71
CA GLN A 149 0.24 2.67 -13.18
C GLN A 149 0.52 4.09 -12.67
N LYS A 150 1.65 4.32 -12.00
CA LYS A 150 2.05 5.65 -11.55
C LYS A 150 2.32 6.59 -12.73
N VAL A 151 2.96 6.13 -13.80
CA VAL A 151 3.13 6.92 -15.03
C VAL A 151 1.78 7.23 -15.67
N LYS A 152 0.85 6.26 -15.75
CA LYS A 152 -0.52 6.52 -16.24
C LYS A 152 -1.25 7.60 -15.43
N GLN A 153 -1.00 7.68 -14.11
CA GLN A 153 -1.58 8.74 -13.28
C GLN A 153 -1.04 10.12 -13.65
N VAL A 154 0.26 10.24 -13.95
CA VAL A 154 0.87 11.50 -14.42
C VAL A 154 0.24 11.94 -15.74
N TYR A 155 0.11 11.04 -16.72
CA TYR A 155 -0.58 11.34 -17.99
C TYR A 155 -2.03 11.75 -17.78
N LYS A 156 -2.75 11.05 -16.90
CA LYS A 156 -4.15 11.37 -16.59
C LYS A 156 -4.31 12.78 -16.00
N LYS A 157 -3.35 13.27 -15.22
CA LYS A 157 -3.36 14.65 -14.69
C LYS A 157 -3.20 15.71 -15.78
N ASP A 158 -2.61 15.34 -16.91
CA ASP A 158 -2.51 16.17 -18.11
C ASP A 158 -3.62 15.90 -19.15
N ASN A 159 -4.70 15.22 -18.74
CA ASN A 159 -5.78 14.78 -19.64
C ASN A 159 -5.31 13.91 -20.82
N GLN A 160 -4.13 13.28 -20.70
CA GLN A 160 -3.59 12.35 -21.68
C GLN A 160 -3.79 10.89 -21.24
N VAL A 161 -3.76 9.98 -22.21
CA VAL A 161 -3.75 8.53 -21.96
C VAL A 161 -2.38 7.98 -22.31
N PHE A 162 -1.68 7.41 -21.32
CA PHE A 162 -0.46 6.65 -21.60
C PHE A 162 -0.83 5.29 -22.19
N ASN A 163 -0.36 5.00 -23.40
CA ASN A 163 -0.68 3.79 -24.16
C ASN A 163 0.48 2.78 -24.19
N GLY A 164 1.58 3.04 -23.47
CA GLY A 164 2.75 2.16 -23.46
C GLY A 164 3.71 2.40 -24.63
N SER A 165 3.52 3.45 -25.44
CA SER A 165 4.50 3.91 -26.44
C SER A 165 4.68 5.43 -26.48
N ASN A 166 3.69 6.22 -26.05
CA ASN A 166 3.76 7.68 -26.06
C ASN A 166 4.53 8.21 -24.85
N ILE A 167 5.83 8.51 -24.99
CA ILE A 167 6.65 9.12 -23.93
C ILE A 167 6.74 10.66 -24.00
N GLY A 168 6.01 11.30 -24.90
CA GLY A 168 6.11 12.74 -25.20
C GLY A 168 6.00 13.62 -23.96
N LEU A 169 4.97 13.41 -23.12
CA LEU A 169 4.81 14.16 -21.88
C LEU A 169 6.01 14.01 -20.94
N LEU A 170 6.66 12.84 -20.90
CA LEU A 170 7.81 12.62 -20.01
C LEU A 170 9.07 13.40 -20.43
N LYS A 171 9.13 13.83 -21.70
CA LYS A 171 10.21 14.69 -22.21
C LYS A 171 10.06 16.14 -21.72
N ASP A 172 8.84 16.58 -21.45
CA ASP A 172 8.55 17.91 -20.90
C ASP A 172 8.80 17.94 -19.38
N LYS A 173 10.07 18.18 -19.04
CA LYS A 173 10.59 18.21 -17.67
C LYS A 173 9.80 19.15 -16.76
N ARG A 174 9.48 20.36 -17.23
CA ARG A 174 8.79 21.40 -16.44
C ARG A 174 7.35 21.00 -16.17
N LYS A 175 6.63 20.56 -17.21
CA LYS A 175 5.24 20.12 -17.09
C LYS A 175 5.09 18.91 -16.17
N VAL A 176 5.99 17.94 -16.29
CA VAL A 176 6.01 16.78 -15.40
C VAL A 176 6.25 17.20 -13.96
N LEU A 177 7.24 18.06 -13.68
CA LEU A 177 7.50 18.54 -12.33
C LEU A 177 6.31 19.29 -11.72
N ASN A 178 5.60 20.11 -12.52
CA ASN A 178 4.40 20.80 -12.08
C ASN A 178 3.24 19.82 -11.78
N ILE A 179 3.09 18.76 -12.57
CA ILE A 179 2.13 17.70 -12.27
C ILE A 179 2.52 16.99 -10.96
N LEU A 180 3.80 16.71 -10.78
CA LEU A 180 4.32 15.95 -9.64
C LEU A 180 4.26 16.70 -8.31
N SER A 181 4.41 18.03 -8.31
CA SER A 181 4.30 18.87 -7.10
C SER A 181 2.93 18.69 -6.39
N ASN A 182 1.89 18.36 -7.15
CA ASN A 182 0.53 18.12 -6.66
C ASN A 182 0.32 16.72 -6.05
N TYR A 183 1.32 15.84 -6.09
CA TYR A 183 1.24 14.52 -5.45
C TYR A 183 1.79 14.56 -4.04
N LYS A 184 1.16 13.80 -3.14
CA LYS A 184 1.65 13.59 -1.76
C LYS A 184 3.05 12.97 -1.73
N ASN A 185 3.36 12.08 -2.69
CA ASN A 185 4.63 11.37 -2.79
C ASN A 185 5.19 11.49 -4.23
N PRO A 186 5.78 12.64 -4.60
CA PRO A 186 6.31 12.86 -5.95
C PRO A 186 7.46 11.91 -6.28
N LYS A 187 8.35 11.64 -5.32
CA LYS A 187 9.45 10.66 -5.42
C LYS A 187 9.00 9.33 -6.05
N ASP A 188 7.89 8.81 -5.58
CA ASP A 188 7.39 7.50 -5.98
C ASP A 188 7.03 7.43 -7.48
N HIS A 189 6.60 8.56 -8.03
CA HIS A 189 6.29 8.73 -9.45
C HIS A 189 7.54 9.01 -10.26
N ILE A 190 8.49 9.80 -9.73
CA ILE A 190 9.80 10.03 -10.37
C ILE A 190 10.53 8.69 -10.55
N TYR A 191 10.53 7.83 -9.53
CA TYR A 191 11.14 6.49 -9.65
C TYR A 191 10.48 5.66 -10.75
N ALA A 192 9.15 5.73 -10.83
CA ALA A 192 8.40 5.03 -11.86
C ALA A 192 8.72 5.56 -13.27
N ILE A 193 8.83 6.89 -13.42
CA ILE A 193 9.24 7.56 -14.66
C ILE A 193 10.64 7.10 -15.08
N ILE A 194 11.62 7.10 -14.18
CA ILE A 194 12.99 6.63 -14.46
C ILE A 194 12.95 5.19 -14.99
N ASN A 195 12.21 4.30 -14.33
CA ASN A 195 12.11 2.90 -14.75
C ASN A 195 11.42 2.70 -16.10
N VAL A 196 10.41 3.52 -16.41
CA VAL A 196 9.75 3.50 -17.72
C VAL A 196 10.69 4.05 -18.78
N LEU A 197 11.37 5.17 -18.54
CA LEU A 197 12.30 5.78 -19.49
C LEU A 197 13.48 4.85 -19.84
N LYS A 198 14.05 4.15 -18.84
CA LYS A 198 15.10 3.12 -19.04
C LYS A 198 14.66 1.99 -19.98
N ALA A 199 13.35 1.76 -20.12
CA ALA A 199 12.81 0.75 -21.02
C ALA A 199 12.49 1.28 -22.44
N PHE A 200 12.54 2.59 -22.64
CA PHE A 200 12.38 3.20 -23.95
C PHE A 200 13.72 3.40 -24.66
N PHE A 201 14.74 4.10 -24.14
CA PHE A 201 16.04 4.33 -24.83
C PHE A 201 17.20 4.65 -23.87
N ASN A 202 18.44 4.66 -24.40
CA ASN A 202 19.62 5.36 -23.85
C ASN A 202 19.45 6.91 -23.92
N ASN A 203 18.30 7.45 -23.49
CA ASN A 203 18.18 8.89 -23.28
C ASN A 203 18.76 9.22 -21.90
N ASP A 204 20.08 9.08 -21.82
CA ASP A 204 20.83 9.17 -20.57
C ASP A 204 20.66 10.54 -19.93
N GLU A 205 20.51 11.60 -20.72
CA GLU A 205 20.29 12.95 -20.18
C GLU A 205 18.95 13.10 -19.48
N LEU A 206 17.85 12.63 -20.08
CA LEU A 206 16.52 12.72 -19.46
C LEU A 206 16.44 11.82 -18.23
N ILE A 207 17.05 10.63 -18.28
CA ILE A 207 17.14 9.73 -17.14
C ILE A 207 17.96 10.37 -16.01
N LYS A 208 19.17 10.90 -16.32
CA LYS A 208 20.03 11.61 -15.37
C LYS A 208 19.30 12.78 -14.72
N TYR A 209 18.54 13.55 -15.50
CA TYR A 209 17.73 14.66 -14.97
C TYR A 209 16.75 14.20 -13.89
N TYR A 210 15.94 13.17 -14.15
CA TYR A 210 15.01 12.64 -13.15
C TYR A 210 15.73 11.96 -11.98
N GLU A 211 16.88 11.31 -12.21
CA GLU A 211 17.73 10.77 -11.16
C GLU A 211 18.30 11.87 -10.24
N THR A 212 18.71 13.02 -10.79
CA THR A 212 19.13 14.19 -10.01
C THR A 212 17.99 14.73 -9.15
N ILE A 213 16.78 14.86 -9.71
CA ILE A 213 15.61 15.29 -8.93
C ILE A 213 15.31 14.27 -7.82
N MET A 214 15.33 12.98 -8.14
CA MET A 214 15.16 11.91 -7.15
C MET A 214 16.19 12.03 -6.03
N LYS A 215 17.46 12.27 -6.37
CA LYS A 215 18.54 12.47 -5.40
C LYS A 215 18.24 13.66 -4.48
N LYS A 216 17.80 14.80 -5.01
CA LYS A 216 17.37 15.96 -4.20
C LYS A 216 16.23 15.61 -3.22
N PHE A 217 15.24 14.84 -3.67
CA PHE A 217 14.18 14.34 -2.77
C PHE A 217 14.72 13.37 -1.70
N MET A 218 15.66 12.50 -2.06
CA MET A 218 16.29 11.58 -1.11
C MET A 218 17.16 12.32 -0.10
N GLU A 219 17.93 13.32 -0.52
CA GLU A 219 18.75 14.17 0.37
C GLU A 219 17.89 14.95 1.35
N LYS A 220 16.77 15.55 0.89
CA LYS A 220 15.81 16.21 1.79
C LYS A 220 15.28 15.24 2.85
N ASN A 221 14.86 14.05 2.43
CA ASN A 221 14.39 13.01 3.35
C ASN A 221 15.49 12.55 4.31
N VAL A 222 16.73 12.41 3.85
CA VAL A 222 17.88 12.05 4.70
C VAL A 222 18.16 13.16 5.70
N LYS A 223 18.12 14.45 5.30
CA LYS A 223 18.25 15.58 6.22
C LYS A 223 17.13 15.57 7.27
N ASP A 224 15.89 15.36 6.87
CA ASP A 224 14.74 15.27 7.79
C ASP A 224 14.86 14.07 8.76
N ILE A 225 15.31 12.92 8.26
CA ILE A 225 15.59 11.73 9.06
C ILE A 225 16.73 12.02 10.04
N ARG A 226 17.83 12.63 9.58
CA ARG A 226 18.99 13.00 10.43
C ARG A 226 18.63 14.03 11.50
N GLN A 227 17.73 14.95 11.18
CA GLN A 227 17.20 15.91 12.15
C GLN A 227 16.26 15.24 13.16
N ASN A 228 15.88 13.98 12.93
CA ASN A 228 15.03 13.19 13.82
C ASN A 228 13.71 13.90 14.17
N LYS A 229 13.21 14.76 13.26
CA LYS A 229 11.94 15.47 13.46
C LYS A 229 10.77 14.52 13.28
N LYS A 230 9.75 14.71 14.11
CA LYS A 230 8.46 14.02 13.99
C LYS A 230 7.72 14.59 12.77
N SER A 231 7.19 13.72 11.91
CA SER A 231 6.24 14.14 10.87
C SER A 231 4.92 14.62 11.49
N GLU A 232 4.13 15.41 10.76
CA GLU A 232 2.82 15.89 11.23
C GLU A 232 1.92 14.75 11.71
N LYS A 233 1.84 13.65 10.95
CA LYS A 233 1.09 12.45 11.34
C LYS A 233 1.64 11.81 12.61
N GLN A 234 2.96 11.81 12.81
CA GLN A 234 3.55 11.32 14.05
C GLN A 234 3.19 12.23 15.21
N ASN A 235 3.30 13.56 15.07
CA ASN A 235 2.90 14.53 16.11
C ASN A 235 1.45 14.33 16.56
N GLN A 236 0.51 14.21 15.63
CA GLN A 236 -0.91 13.99 15.94
C GLN A 236 -1.17 12.71 16.75
N ASN A 237 -0.38 11.66 16.50
CA ASN A 237 -0.53 10.34 17.12
C ASN A 237 0.53 10.04 18.19
N TRP A 238 1.36 11.03 18.55
CA TRP A 238 2.43 10.86 19.53
C TRP A 238 1.86 10.88 20.95
N ILE A 239 2.46 10.09 21.82
CA ILE A 239 2.20 10.10 23.26
C ILE A 239 3.52 9.79 23.96
N ASN A 240 3.79 10.47 25.08
CA ASN A 240 4.94 10.16 25.91
C ASN A 240 4.84 8.72 26.43
N TYR A 241 5.96 8.00 26.48
CA TYR A 241 6.00 6.59 26.84
C TYR A 241 5.45 6.32 28.26
N ASP A 242 5.86 7.11 29.25
CA ASP A 242 5.43 6.91 30.63
C ASP A 242 3.92 7.14 30.77
N LYS A 243 3.37 8.14 30.06
CA LYS A 243 1.92 8.37 29.94
C LYS A 243 1.22 7.18 29.26
N LEU A 244 1.78 6.65 28.18
CA LEU A 244 1.23 5.49 27.48
C LEU A 244 1.15 4.26 28.40
N VAL A 245 2.23 3.96 29.14
CA VAL A 245 2.27 2.85 30.10
C VAL A 245 1.24 3.05 31.21
N LYS A 246 1.07 4.27 31.73
CA LYS A 246 0.05 4.59 32.73
C LYS A 246 -1.37 4.34 32.19
N ILE A 247 -1.69 4.84 31.00
CA ILE A 247 -3.00 4.63 30.36
C ILE A 247 -3.24 3.14 30.11
N PHE A 248 -2.23 2.39 29.64
CA PHE A 248 -2.34 0.95 29.46
C PHE A 248 -2.66 0.25 30.78
N LYS A 249 -1.94 0.54 31.87
CA LYS A 249 -2.19 -0.06 33.19
C LYS A 249 -3.63 0.19 33.67
N GLN A 250 -4.18 1.38 33.42
CA GLN A 250 -5.54 1.76 33.80
C GLN A 250 -6.62 1.10 32.94
N ASN A 251 -6.33 0.84 31.65
CA ASN A 251 -7.34 0.36 30.70
C ASN A 251 -7.17 -1.09 30.26
N LYS A 252 -6.10 -1.79 30.66
CA LYS A 252 -5.81 -3.17 30.22
C LYS A 252 -6.93 -4.18 30.53
N ASN A 253 -7.73 -3.92 31.56
CA ASN A 253 -8.85 -4.79 31.93
C ASN A 253 -10.10 -4.60 31.05
N LYS A 254 -10.12 -3.57 30.20
CA LYS A 254 -11.16 -3.36 29.18
C LYS A 254 -10.92 -4.19 27.92
N LEU A 255 -9.75 -4.79 27.79
CA LEU A 255 -9.40 -5.68 26.68
C LEU A 255 -9.76 -7.12 27.03
N ASN A 256 -10.12 -7.91 26.02
CA ASN A 256 -10.19 -9.37 26.19
C ASN A 256 -8.78 -9.96 26.48
N ASP A 257 -8.72 -11.19 26.99
CA ASP A 257 -7.46 -11.79 27.45
C ASP A 257 -6.39 -11.93 26.36
N ASN A 258 -6.80 -12.22 25.12
CA ASN A 258 -5.90 -12.29 23.97
C ASN A 258 -5.23 -10.93 23.70
N ASP A 259 -6.04 -9.87 23.63
CA ASP A 259 -5.57 -8.53 23.30
C ASP A 259 -4.81 -7.91 24.48
N LYS A 260 -5.20 -8.23 25.72
CA LYS A 260 -4.48 -7.89 26.95
C LYS A 260 -3.10 -8.55 26.97
N LEU A 261 -2.99 -9.83 26.63
CA LEU A 261 -1.70 -10.53 26.53
C LEU A 261 -0.83 -9.91 25.42
N LEU A 262 -1.39 -9.71 24.22
CA LEU A 262 -0.69 -9.13 23.09
C LEU A 262 -0.16 -7.73 23.42
N MET A 263 -1.00 -6.86 23.98
CA MET A 263 -0.58 -5.52 24.40
C MET A 263 0.48 -5.60 25.50
N SER A 264 0.35 -6.52 26.46
CA SER A 264 1.40 -6.73 27.47
C SER A 264 2.73 -7.10 26.80
N PHE A 265 2.73 -7.98 25.80
CA PHE A 265 3.97 -8.35 25.09
C PHE A 265 4.59 -7.16 24.38
N ILE A 266 3.78 -6.34 23.72
CA ILE A 266 4.23 -5.15 23.00
C ILE A 266 4.80 -4.11 23.96
N ILE A 267 4.13 -3.87 25.10
CA ILE A 267 4.57 -2.90 26.09
C ILE A 267 5.89 -3.32 26.73
N PHE A 268 6.01 -4.57 27.16
CA PHE A 268 7.20 -5.05 27.86
C PHE A 268 8.38 -5.34 26.92
N PHE A 269 8.12 -5.69 25.66
CA PHE A 269 9.16 -5.98 24.68
C PHE A 269 8.84 -5.21 23.41
N PRO A 270 9.44 -4.05 23.11
CA PRO A 270 9.15 -3.24 21.91
C PRO A 270 9.77 -3.81 20.62
N ARG A 271 9.45 -5.06 20.29
CA ARG A 271 9.98 -5.82 19.15
C ARG A 271 9.25 -5.51 17.84
N ARG A 272 9.73 -6.11 16.74
CA ARG A 272 9.09 -5.96 15.42
C ARG A 272 7.76 -6.70 15.38
N LEU A 273 6.85 -6.25 14.53
CA LEU A 273 5.54 -6.86 14.31
C LEU A 273 5.60 -8.38 14.07
N GLN A 274 6.55 -8.81 13.24
CA GLN A 274 6.76 -10.21 12.86
C GLN A 274 7.20 -11.11 14.00
N ASP A 275 7.72 -10.51 15.08
CA ASP A 275 8.21 -11.26 16.21
C ASP A 275 7.03 -11.89 16.99
N TYR A 276 5.84 -11.27 16.93
CA TYR A 276 4.66 -11.74 17.66
C TYR A 276 3.71 -12.59 16.82
N TYR A 277 3.35 -12.19 15.60
CA TYR A 277 2.33 -12.96 14.85
C TYR A 277 2.83 -14.33 14.38
N LYS A 278 4.15 -14.54 14.41
CA LYS A 278 4.81 -15.84 14.17
C LYS A 278 5.19 -16.56 15.47
N MET A 279 4.75 -16.08 16.62
CA MET A 279 5.10 -16.70 17.90
C MET A 279 4.26 -17.96 18.12
N LYS A 280 4.93 -19.05 18.49
CA LYS A 280 4.35 -20.33 18.86
C LYS A 280 4.63 -20.65 20.32
N LEU A 281 3.77 -21.43 20.95
CA LEU A 281 4.09 -22.03 22.24
C LEU A 281 5.07 -23.19 22.02
N HIS A 282 6.07 -23.33 22.89
CA HIS A 282 7.01 -24.43 22.86
C HIS A 282 7.24 -25.01 24.25
N LYS A 283 7.06 -26.33 24.36
CA LYS A 283 7.33 -27.12 25.56
C LYS A 283 8.46 -28.12 25.33
N THR A 284 8.40 -28.86 24.23
CA THR A 284 9.37 -29.89 23.86
C THR A 284 9.47 -30.05 22.34
N GLY A 285 10.54 -30.70 21.88
CA GLY A 285 10.76 -31.07 20.47
C GLY A 285 11.65 -30.11 19.68
N LYS A 286 11.74 -30.33 18.36
CA LYS A 286 12.52 -29.47 17.46
C LYS A 286 11.76 -28.18 17.15
N LYS A 287 12.50 -27.08 17.03
CA LYS A 287 11.97 -25.76 16.66
C LYS A 287 12.19 -25.50 15.17
N ASP A 288 11.15 -25.02 14.50
CA ASP A 288 11.25 -24.44 13.15
C ASP A 288 11.75 -22.99 13.24
N MET A 289 12.88 -22.70 12.62
CA MET A 289 13.53 -21.38 12.58
C MET A 289 12.71 -20.30 11.87
N ASN A 290 11.62 -20.66 11.17
CA ASN A 290 10.71 -19.69 10.55
C ASN A 290 9.73 -19.04 11.54
N PHE A 291 9.67 -19.54 12.78
CA PHE A 291 8.77 -19.08 13.85
C PHE A 291 9.56 -18.57 15.05
N ASN A 292 8.90 -17.80 15.92
CA ASN A 292 9.41 -17.43 17.23
C ASN A 292 8.72 -18.25 18.31
N TYR A 293 9.29 -18.33 19.51
CA TYR A 293 8.76 -19.21 20.55
C TYR A 293 8.61 -18.54 21.90
N LEU A 294 7.47 -18.82 22.53
CA LEU A 294 7.28 -18.72 23.96
C LEU A 294 7.62 -20.08 24.55
N ASN A 295 8.74 -20.17 25.28
CA ASN A 295 9.20 -21.41 25.90
C ASN A 295 8.58 -21.59 27.28
N LEU A 296 8.09 -22.80 27.55
CA LEU A 296 7.74 -23.27 28.88
C LEU A 296 8.88 -24.10 29.46
N ASN A 297 9.08 -24.05 30.78
CA ASN A 297 9.99 -24.96 31.46
C ASN A 297 9.32 -26.34 31.71
N LYS A 298 10.05 -27.26 32.34
CA LYS A 298 9.56 -28.61 32.68
C LYS A 298 8.27 -28.62 33.54
N PHE A 299 8.00 -27.54 34.27
CA PHE A 299 6.80 -27.35 35.10
C PHE A 299 5.66 -26.63 34.36
N ASN A 300 5.73 -26.56 33.02
CA ASN A 300 4.81 -25.79 32.17
C ASN A 300 4.75 -24.28 32.47
N MET A 301 5.76 -23.72 33.15
CA MET A 301 5.78 -22.29 33.47
C MET A 301 6.52 -21.50 32.37
N PRO A 302 6.01 -20.32 31.96
CA PRO A 302 6.66 -19.45 31.00
C PRO A 302 8.07 -19.07 31.47
N SER A 303 9.08 -19.40 30.68
CA SER A 303 10.48 -19.22 31.01
C SER A 303 11.13 -18.11 30.20
N SER A 304 11.06 -18.21 28.87
CA SER A 304 11.73 -17.30 27.95
C SER A 304 10.98 -17.11 26.64
N PHE A 305 11.22 -15.97 25.99
CA PHE A 305 10.98 -15.79 24.57
C PHE A 305 12.26 -16.16 23.81
N GLN A 306 12.13 -16.92 22.73
CA GLN A 306 13.18 -17.12 21.75
C GLN A 306 12.76 -16.53 20.42
N PHE A 307 13.52 -15.53 19.96
CA PHE A 307 13.28 -14.87 18.70
C PHE A 307 14.29 -15.33 17.66
N PHE A 308 13.83 -16.10 16.69
CA PHE A 308 14.61 -16.48 15.51
C PHE A 308 14.51 -15.35 14.48
N ARG A 309 15.62 -15.04 13.81
CA ARG A 309 15.68 -13.90 12.89
C ARG A 309 15.07 -14.20 11.54
N SER A 310 14.55 -13.16 10.88
CA SER A 310 14.33 -13.22 9.44
C SER A 310 15.69 -13.24 8.74
N LYS A 311 15.82 -14.08 7.69
CA LYS A 311 17.01 -14.41 6.86
C LYS A 311 17.92 -13.26 6.36
N SER A 312 17.66 -12.01 6.71
CA SER A 312 18.29 -10.82 6.14
C SER A 312 19.19 -10.03 7.11
N GLN A 313 19.46 -10.51 8.33
CA GLN A 313 20.38 -9.82 9.26
C GLN A 313 21.28 -10.82 10.00
N ASN A 314 22.60 -10.67 9.87
CA ASN A 314 23.66 -11.48 10.49
C ASN A 314 23.73 -11.24 12.00
N TYR A 315 22.89 -11.91 12.76
CA TYR A 315 22.98 -11.75 14.19
C TYR A 315 22.38 -12.97 14.91
N GLU A 316 22.74 -13.14 16.17
CA GLU A 316 22.49 -14.32 16.99
C GLU A 316 21.02 -14.47 17.44
N ASP A 317 20.62 -15.71 17.69
CA ASP A 317 19.35 -16.05 18.35
C ASP A 317 19.25 -15.36 19.70
N THR A 318 18.20 -14.56 19.90
CA THR A 318 18.03 -13.84 21.19
C THR A 318 17.00 -14.56 22.05
N THR A 319 17.47 -15.14 23.15
CA THR A 319 16.61 -15.64 24.23
C THR A 319 16.44 -14.55 25.28
N LYS A 320 15.19 -14.25 25.67
CA LYS A 320 14.84 -13.23 26.66
C LYS A 320 14.01 -13.84 27.77
N ARG A 321 14.43 -13.68 29.03
CA ARG A 321 13.68 -14.17 30.19
C ARG A 321 12.35 -13.43 30.32
N ILE A 322 11.30 -14.15 30.70
CA ILE A 322 9.97 -13.57 30.92
C ILE A 322 9.89 -12.96 32.33
N PRO A 323 9.53 -11.67 32.46
CA PRO A 323 9.26 -11.03 33.75
C PRO A 323 8.19 -11.79 34.53
N SER A 324 8.35 -11.87 35.85
CA SER A 324 7.39 -12.53 36.75
C SER A 324 5.97 -11.99 36.56
N SER A 325 5.82 -10.68 36.36
CA SER A 325 4.54 -10.00 36.13
C SER A 325 3.77 -10.48 34.90
N LEU A 326 4.43 -11.10 33.91
CA LEU A 326 3.79 -11.63 32.71
C LEU A 326 3.47 -13.11 32.81
N LYS A 327 4.14 -13.86 33.70
CA LYS A 327 4.00 -15.32 33.78
C LYS A 327 2.55 -15.74 34.02
N ASN A 328 1.85 -15.08 34.95
CA ASN A 328 0.46 -15.40 35.27
C ASN A 328 -0.48 -15.08 34.11
N ILE A 329 -0.29 -13.93 33.43
CA ILE A 329 -1.10 -13.54 32.27
C ILE A 329 -0.93 -14.56 31.14
N ILE A 330 0.30 -14.97 30.87
CA ILE A 330 0.61 -15.99 29.87
C ILE A 330 0.00 -17.34 30.24
N MET A 331 0.17 -17.77 31.49
CA MET A 331 -0.36 -19.05 31.96
C MET A 331 -1.87 -19.13 31.87
N ASN A 332 -2.57 -18.09 32.33
CA ASN A 332 -4.03 -18.03 32.25
C ASN A 332 -4.47 -18.12 30.79
N TYR A 333 -3.86 -17.32 29.91
CA TYR A 333 -4.17 -17.35 28.48
C TYR A 333 -3.93 -18.73 27.84
N VAL A 334 -2.77 -19.35 28.09
CA VAL A 334 -2.42 -20.66 27.52
C VAL A 334 -3.39 -21.75 28.01
N ARG A 335 -3.80 -21.69 29.29
CA ARG A 335 -4.76 -22.62 29.87
C ARG A 335 -6.17 -22.41 29.32
N GLU A 336 -6.69 -21.18 29.37
CA GLU A 336 -8.04 -20.83 28.95
C GLU A 336 -8.27 -21.01 27.44
N LYS A 337 -7.23 -20.80 26.63
CA LYS A 337 -7.29 -21.01 25.17
C LYS A 337 -6.78 -22.38 24.74
N GLU A 338 -6.42 -23.24 25.69
CA GLU A 338 -5.91 -24.59 25.45
C GLU A 338 -4.80 -24.65 24.39
N VAL A 339 -3.88 -23.66 24.42
CA VAL A 339 -2.84 -23.54 23.40
C VAL A 339 -1.89 -24.72 23.50
N LYS A 340 -1.85 -25.58 22.48
CA LYS A 340 -1.01 -26.78 22.48
C LYS A 340 0.43 -26.47 22.04
N ASN A 341 1.32 -27.42 22.32
CA ASN A 341 2.72 -27.33 21.89
C ASN A 341 2.82 -27.07 20.38
N ASN A 342 3.72 -26.18 19.96
CA ASN A 342 3.95 -25.74 18.58
C ASN A 342 2.77 -25.07 17.86
N GLN A 343 1.69 -24.71 18.57
CA GLN A 343 0.61 -23.88 18.02
C GLN A 343 0.93 -22.39 18.11
N LEU A 344 0.32 -21.61 17.22
CA LEU A 344 0.45 -20.14 17.24
C LEU A 344 -0.16 -19.56 18.50
N LEU A 345 0.55 -18.61 19.11
CA LEU A 345 0.07 -17.92 20.31
C LEU A 345 -1.05 -16.93 20.00
N PHE A 346 -0.98 -16.27 18.83
CA PHE A 346 -1.95 -15.29 18.35
C PHE A 346 -2.50 -15.68 16.96
N PRO A 347 -3.30 -16.75 16.84
CA PRO A 347 -3.85 -17.17 15.55
C PRO A 347 -4.96 -16.21 15.08
N LYS A 348 -5.38 -16.33 13.81
CA LYS A 348 -6.66 -15.80 13.33
C LYS A 348 -7.81 -16.67 13.87
N SER A 349 -9.06 -16.24 13.66
CA SER A 349 -10.26 -17.04 13.99
C SER A 349 -10.28 -18.42 13.33
N ASN A 350 -9.62 -18.58 12.18
CA ASN A 350 -9.51 -19.86 11.49
C ASN A 350 -8.24 -20.66 11.85
N GLY A 351 -7.55 -20.30 12.95
CA GLY A 351 -6.33 -20.96 13.38
C GLY A 351 -5.07 -20.62 12.57
N LYS A 352 -5.20 -19.93 11.43
CA LYS A 352 -4.06 -19.61 10.54
C LYS A 352 -3.26 -18.42 11.05
N ILE A 353 -2.03 -18.30 10.55
CA ILE A 353 -1.15 -17.16 10.81
C ILE A 353 -1.75 -15.84 10.29
N HIS A 354 -1.50 -14.74 10.99
CA HIS A 354 -1.83 -13.42 10.47
C HIS A 354 -1.00 -13.05 9.25
N ASN A 355 -1.60 -12.29 8.33
CA ASN A 355 -0.76 -11.54 7.39
C ASN A 355 -0.26 -10.28 8.12
N ALA A 356 0.90 -9.76 7.72
CA ALA A 356 1.53 -8.65 8.43
C ALA A 356 0.62 -7.40 8.49
N ASP A 357 -0.12 -7.11 7.43
CA ASP A 357 -1.00 -5.93 7.37
C ASP A 357 -2.20 -6.04 8.34
N SER A 358 -2.86 -7.20 8.39
CA SER A 358 -3.99 -7.44 9.28
C SER A 358 -3.58 -7.38 10.73
N PHE A 359 -2.42 -7.96 11.07
CA PHE A 359 -1.89 -7.90 12.43
C PHE A 359 -1.49 -6.48 12.84
N SER A 360 -0.86 -5.72 11.92
CA SER A 360 -0.52 -4.31 12.13
C SER A 360 -1.76 -3.44 12.40
N LYS A 361 -2.82 -3.65 11.60
CA LYS A 361 -4.11 -2.97 11.78
C LYS A 361 -4.74 -3.32 13.12
N HIS A 362 -4.68 -4.59 13.52
CA HIS A 362 -5.18 -5.02 14.82
C HIS A 362 -4.47 -4.29 15.96
N ILE A 363 -3.13 -4.28 15.99
CA ILE A 363 -2.37 -3.56 17.03
C ILE A 363 -2.67 -2.07 17.04
N THR A 364 -2.78 -1.46 15.85
CA THR A 364 -3.13 -0.03 15.74
C THR A 364 -4.52 0.25 16.34
N LYS A 365 -5.48 -0.68 16.13
CA LYS A 365 -6.80 -0.61 16.75
C LYS A 365 -6.70 -0.71 18.27
N LEU A 366 -5.93 -1.66 18.81
CA LEU A 366 -5.76 -1.80 20.27
C LEU A 366 -5.17 -0.55 20.92
N PHE A 367 -4.15 0.07 20.31
CA PHE A 367 -3.65 1.36 20.78
C PHE A 367 -4.71 2.46 20.71
N LYS A 368 -5.51 2.51 19.64
CA LYS A 368 -6.59 3.48 19.51
C LYS A 368 -7.67 3.30 20.57
N ASP A 369 -8.06 2.06 20.85
CA ASP A 369 -9.10 1.73 21.83
C ASP A 369 -8.66 2.13 23.26
N ILE A 370 -7.36 2.05 23.56
CA ILE A 370 -6.80 2.39 24.87
C ILE A 370 -6.43 3.87 25.00
N THR A 371 -5.87 4.48 23.95
CA THR A 371 -5.24 5.81 24.01
C THR A 371 -5.94 6.88 23.18
N GLY A 372 -6.88 6.50 22.32
CA GLY A 372 -7.47 7.36 21.30
C GLY A 372 -6.55 7.67 20.10
N LYS A 373 -5.30 7.19 20.10
CA LYS A 373 -4.28 7.51 19.07
C LYS A 373 -4.03 6.33 18.12
N ASN A 374 -3.78 6.62 16.84
CA ASN A 374 -3.48 5.59 15.83
C ASN A 374 -1.99 5.21 15.86
N ILE A 375 -1.55 4.55 16.94
CA ILE A 375 -0.16 4.15 17.13
C ILE A 375 0.06 2.78 16.50
N ASN A 376 0.86 2.73 15.43
CA ASN A 376 1.32 1.46 14.87
C ASN A 376 2.63 0.99 15.55
N MET A 377 3.03 -0.26 15.31
CA MET A 377 4.23 -0.84 15.93
C MET A 377 5.50 -0.03 15.68
N ASN A 378 5.65 0.55 14.49
CA ASN A 378 6.84 1.35 14.19
C ASN A 378 6.85 2.67 14.98
N LEU A 379 5.71 3.36 15.04
CA LEU A 379 5.56 4.58 15.84
C LEU A 379 5.77 4.30 17.33
N TYR A 380 5.22 3.20 17.85
CA TYR A 380 5.46 2.79 19.22
C TYR A 380 6.96 2.61 19.53
N ARG A 381 7.72 1.98 18.64
CA ARG A 381 9.17 1.82 18.81
C ARG A 381 9.93 3.15 18.76
N HIS A 382 9.48 4.10 17.94
CA HIS A 382 9.99 5.48 17.98
C HIS A 382 9.70 6.15 19.33
N ILE A 383 8.48 5.98 19.88
CA ILE A 383 8.10 6.51 21.20
C ILE A 383 9.02 5.96 22.29
N VAL A 384 9.25 4.64 22.29
CA VAL A 384 10.17 4.00 23.24
C VAL A 384 11.59 4.53 23.06
N ALA A 385 12.15 4.49 21.85
CA ALA A 385 13.52 4.93 21.59
C ALA A 385 13.77 6.40 21.97
N THR A 386 12.76 7.26 21.78
CA THR A 386 12.81 8.67 22.19
C THR A 386 12.84 8.79 23.71
N ASN A 387 11.96 8.09 24.42
CA ASN A 387 11.95 8.07 25.88
C ASN A 387 13.29 7.58 26.48
N LEU A 388 14.00 6.67 25.80
CA LEU A 388 15.35 6.25 26.20
C LEU A 388 16.42 7.30 25.93
N SER A 389 16.21 8.17 24.94
CA SER A 389 17.15 9.24 24.63
C SER A 389 16.96 10.41 25.58
N ASP A 390 15.71 10.69 25.97
CA ASP A 390 15.33 11.77 26.90
C ASP A 390 15.77 11.47 28.34
N LYS A 391 15.85 10.19 28.70
CA LYS A 391 16.40 9.75 29.97
C LYS A 391 17.93 9.64 29.82
N ASN A 392 18.68 10.11 30.83
CA ASN A 392 20.15 10.03 30.90
C ASN A 392 20.66 8.59 31.11
N TYR A 393 20.15 7.62 30.32
CA TYR A 393 20.62 6.24 30.34
C TYR A 393 22.06 6.15 29.82
N SER A 394 22.87 5.33 30.48
CA SER A 394 24.22 5.00 30.06
C SER A 394 24.23 4.27 28.72
N MET A 395 25.39 4.26 28.04
CA MET A 395 25.55 3.59 26.75
C MET A 395 25.19 2.09 26.83
N ASN A 396 25.59 1.40 27.91
CA ASN A 396 25.26 -0.01 28.15
C ASN A 396 23.74 -0.24 28.32
N GLN A 397 23.05 0.67 29.00
CA GLN A 397 21.58 0.61 29.14
C GLN A 397 20.90 0.82 27.78
N ARG A 398 21.37 1.79 27.00
CA ARG A 398 20.86 2.04 25.64
C ARG A 398 21.08 0.85 24.72
N GLU A 399 22.24 0.22 24.79
CA GLU A 399 22.57 -0.98 24.01
C GLU A 399 21.70 -2.17 24.40
N LYS A 400 21.53 -2.41 25.72
CA LYS A 400 20.65 -3.46 26.22
C LYS A 400 19.23 -3.30 25.69
N ILE A 401 18.68 -2.09 25.73
CA ILE A 401 17.31 -1.83 25.29
C ILE A 401 17.19 -1.83 23.75
N ALA A 402 18.22 -1.36 23.03
CA ALA A 402 18.29 -1.53 21.58
C ALA A 402 18.28 -3.01 21.18
N SER A 403 19.04 -3.85 21.90
CA SER A 403 19.03 -5.31 21.75
C SER A 403 17.65 -5.90 22.07
N GLU A 404 16.98 -5.41 23.12
CA GLU A 404 15.59 -5.78 23.44
C GLU A 404 14.60 -5.35 22.34
N MET A 405 14.85 -4.26 21.62
CA MET A 405 14.08 -3.89 20.42
C MET A 405 14.44 -4.74 19.19
N GLY A 406 15.53 -5.50 19.21
CA GLY A 406 16.04 -6.21 18.03
C GLY A 406 16.73 -5.29 17.04
N HIS A 407 17.45 -4.29 17.55
CA HIS A 407 18.18 -3.27 16.80
C HIS A 407 19.65 -3.23 17.22
N SER A 408 20.53 -2.75 16.32
CA SER A 408 21.82 -2.20 16.74
C SER A 408 21.62 -0.86 17.44
N ILE A 409 22.59 -0.46 18.25
CA ILE A 409 22.56 0.84 18.92
C ILE A 409 22.44 2.01 17.93
N LEU A 410 23.18 1.97 16.82
CA LEU A 410 23.08 2.96 15.74
C LEU A 410 21.67 3.04 15.19
N LYS A 411 21.02 1.89 14.98
CA LYS A 411 19.63 1.86 14.50
C LYS A 411 18.66 2.44 15.53
N SER A 412 18.91 2.25 16.82
CA SER A 412 18.12 2.86 17.90
C SER A 412 18.18 4.39 17.88
N TYR A 413 19.36 4.97 17.63
CA TYR A 413 19.52 6.42 17.49
C TYR A 413 18.73 7.02 16.32
N GLU A 414 18.57 6.29 15.20
CA GLU A 414 17.70 6.70 14.10
C GLU A 414 16.20 6.69 14.47
N TYR A 415 15.82 5.89 15.48
CA TYR A 415 14.44 5.84 15.97
C TYR A 415 14.11 6.94 16.98
N SER A 416 15.10 7.49 17.67
CA SER A 416 14.90 8.61 18.58
C SER A 416 14.39 9.84 17.84
N LYS A 417 13.38 10.54 18.37
CA LYS A 417 12.77 11.71 17.73
C LYS A 417 12.83 12.95 18.61
N LYS A 418 13.42 14.02 18.07
CA LYS A 418 13.40 15.34 18.70
C LYS A 418 11.99 15.94 18.61
#